data_AF-A0A7W0T5P6-F1
#
_entry.id   AF-A0A7W0T5P6-F1
#
_cell.length_a   1.000
_cell.length_b   1.000
_cell.length_c   1.000
_cell.angle_alpha   90.00
_cell.angle_beta   90.00
_cell.angle_gamma   90.00
#
_symmetry.space_group_name_H-M   'P 1'
#
loop_
_entity.id
_entity.type
_entity.pdbx_description
1 polymer ?
#
loop_
_entity_poly.entity_id
_entity_poly.type
_entity_poly.pdbx_seq_one_letter_code
_entity_poly.pdbx_strand_id
1 'polypeptide(L)'
;MRSPREIFADILLQPERDDLRHAYAGAIQSENPAWSRYIECRLQRTAVPGVPYTYGDPPDALHNELTAPFRQYADTIRCDFDRGFIDTIYVEPQVFIEHGETLMSLAPITMVVFFVGAPESLPEGLWRDYLPALTQCPALARVRQLEFRGAPSLDFVAMQQLAQSPYLGNLITMAHGANFPWVSSCMWEMDNEVDEIKMWELLLESPVFRRVTEWGLRDSEYPRSFAAQADRLVTRRQLGDRRWRQPYGTSGLRTYYEPMSEESRALEQKYGYIPALHAGNWNATVLEVLRGEKPDFSAGAEATEAMYAVPPPDDHIDTGW
;
A
#
# COMPACT_ATOMS: atom_id res chain seq x y z
N MET A 1 -11.71 19.87 29.57
CA MET A 1 -11.18 18.66 28.89
C MET A 1 -12.03 18.45 27.64
N ARG A 2 -11.43 18.03 26.53
CA ARG A 2 -12.19 17.71 25.30
C ARG A 2 -13.04 16.46 25.56
N SER A 3 -14.23 16.43 24.99
CA SER A 3 -15.08 15.23 25.04
C SER A 3 -14.50 14.11 24.15
N PRO A 4 -14.76 12.82 24.45
CA PRO A 4 -14.35 11.71 23.59
C PRO A 4 -14.79 11.90 22.13
N ARG A 5 -16.00 12.43 21.90
CA ARG A 5 -16.54 12.70 20.57
C ARG A 5 -15.72 13.72 19.79
N GLU A 6 -15.28 14.81 20.42
CA GLU A 6 -14.44 15.82 19.78
C GLU A 6 -13.05 15.27 19.46
N ILE A 7 -12.48 14.44 20.33
CA ILE A 7 -11.17 13.81 20.07
C ILE A 7 -11.30 12.81 18.92
N PHE A 8 -12.37 12.02 18.89
CA PHE A 8 -12.62 11.06 17.80
C PHE A 8 -12.78 11.75 16.45
N ALA A 9 -13.50 12.88 16.39
CA ALA A 9 -13.61 13.67 15.17
C ALA A 9 -12.23 14.11 14.62
N ASP A 10 -11.29 14.48 15.49
CA ASP A 10 -9.92 14.78 15.07
C ASP A 10 -9.16 13.53 14.59
N ILE A 11 -9.37 12.37 15.22
CA ILE A 11 -8.77 11.10 14.77
C ILE A 11 -9.25 10.75 13.37
N LEU A 12 -10.51 11.02 13.02
CA LEU A 12 -11.02 10.80 11.66
C LEU A 12 -10.30 11.68 10.62
N LEU A 13 -9.87 12.88 11.02
CA LEU A 13 -9.15 13.83 10.16
C LEU A 13 -7.63 13.55 10.11
N GLN A 14 -7.06 13.04 11.19
CA GLN A 14 -5.61 12.78 11.36
C GLN A 14 -5.40 11.35 11.91
N PRO A 15 -5.68 10.30 11.11
CA PRO A 15 -5.69 8.92 11.58
C PRO A 15 -4.31 8.43 12.05
N GLU A 16 -3.22 9.04 11.58
CA GLU A 16 -1.85 8.66 11.96
C GLU A 16 -1.39 9.20 13.33
N ARG A 17 -2.16 10.07 13.98
CA ARG A 17 -1.74 10.75 15.21
C ARG A 17 -2.00 9.93 16.46
N ASP A 18 -0.94 9.33 16.98
CA ASP A 18 -0.99 8.51 18.20
C ASP A 18 -1.30 9.32 19.46
N ASP A 19 -0.95 10.61 19.50
CA ASP A 19 -1.27 11.48 20.64
C ASP A 19 -2.77 11.72 20.80
N LEU A 20 -3.51 11.83 19.69
CA LEU A 20 -4.98 11.89 19.72
C LEU A 20 -5.59 10.56 20.19
N ARG A 21 -5.01 9.44 19.77
CA ARG A 21 -5.46 8.09 20.16
C ARG A 21 -5.23 7.83 21.65
N HIS A 22 -4.09 8.23 22.19
CA HIS A 22 -3.82 8.23 23.63
C HIS A 22 -4.81 9.12 24.40
N ALA A 23 -5.05 10.34 23.91
CA ALA A 23 -6.02 11.24 24.54
C ALA A 23 -7.44 10.65 24.56
N TYR A 24 -7.86 10.00 23.46
CA TYR A 24 -9.15 9.32 23.38
C TYR A 24 -9.22 8.14 24.34
N ALA A 25 -8.19 7.29 24.39
CA ALA A 25 -8.12 6.16 25.30
C ALA A 25 -8.27 6.59 26.76
N GLY A 26 -7.60 7.67 27.17
CA GLY A 26 -7.77 8.26 28.50
C GLY A 26 -9.18 8.79 28.73
N ALA A 27 -9.78 9.45 27.73
CA ALA A 27 -11.11 10.04 27.84
C ALA A 27 -12.23 9.00 27.98
N ILE A 28 -12.09 7.82 27.38
CA ILE A 28 -13.08 6.74 27.48
C ILE A 28 -12.81 5.74 28.62
N GLN A 29 -11.73 5.90 29.38
CA GLN A 29 -11.28 4.88 30.35
C GLN A 29 -12.36 4.50 31.39
N SER A 30 -13.16 5.46 31.86
CA SER A 30 -14.22 5.21 32.83
C SER A 30 -15.46 4.57 32.21
N GLU A 31 -15.75 4.86 30.94
CA GLU A 31 -16.95 4.40 30.23
C GLU A 31 -16.72 3.04 29.55
N ASN A 32 -15.56 2.86 28.90
CA ASN A 32 -15.16 1.64 28.22
C ASN A 32 -13.67 1.31 28.52
N PRO A 33 -13.37 0.77 29.72
CA PRO A 33 -12.00 0.44 30.12
C PRO A 33 -11.35 -0.64 29.24
N ALA A 34 -12.15 -1.52 28.65
CA ALA A 34 -11.66 -2.57 27.76
C ALA A 34 -11.11 -1.99 26.46
N TRP A 35 -11.85 -1.06 25.83
CA TRP A 35 -11.40 -0.40 24.60
C TRP A 35 -10.23 0.55 24.87
N SER A 36 -10.30 1.34 25.96
CA SER A 36 -9.17 2.19 26.40
C SER A 36 -7.87 1.40 26.51
N ARG A 37 -7.89 0.25 27.22
CA ARG A 37 -6.73 -0.62 27.37
C ARG A 37 -6.27 -1.22 26.04
N TYR A 38 -7.20 -1.60 25.17
CA TYR A 38 -6.87 -2.13 23.85
C TYR A 38 -6.10 -1.10 23.01
N ILE A 39 -6.55 0.16 22.99
CA ILE A 39 -5.86 1.25 22.28
C ILE A 39 -4.44 1.44 22.82
N GLU A 40 -4.29 1.59 24.14
CA GLU A 40 -2.97 1.77 24.79
C GLU A 40 -2.00 0.62 24.47
N CYS A 41 -2.47 -0.64 24.57
CA CYS A 41 -1.65 -1.79 24.22
C CYS A 41 -1.26 -1.82 22.73
N ARG A 42 -2.14 -1.38 21.83
CA ARG A 42 -1.84 -1.31 20.39
C ARG A 42 -0.81 -0.22 20.08
N LEU A 43 -0.94 0.97 20.67
CA LEU A 43 0.00 2.09 20.48
C LEU A 43 1.40 1.77 21.01
N GLN A 44 1.50 1.13 22.17
CA GLN A 44 2.80 0.70 22.72
C GLN A 44 3.51 -0.31 21.82
N ARG A 45 2.77 -1.18 21.12
CA ARG A 45 3.33 -2.20 20.24
C ARG A 45 3.80 -1.62 18.91
N THR A 46 3.07 -0.69 18.31
CA THR A 46 3.49 -0.02 17.07
C THR A 46 4.77 0.78 17.23
N ALA A 47 5.09 1.18 18.48
CA ALA A 47 6.34 1.86 18.81
C ALA A 47 7.57 0.93 18.86
N VAL A 48 7.42 -0.41 18.81
CA VAL A 48 8.55 -1.37 18.89
C VAL A 48 8.89 -1.91 17.50
N PRO A 49 10.00 -1.49 16.88
CA PRO A 49 10.40 -1.99 15.56
C PRO A 49 10.69 -3.50 15.58
N GLY A 50 10.29 -4.20 14.53
CA GLY A 50 10.69 -5.59 14.29
C GLY A 50 9.93 -6.66 15.09
N VAL A 51 8.99 -6.28 15.96
CA VAL A 51 8.05 -7.25 16.55
C VAL A 51 7.07 -7.67 15.46
N PRO A 52 7.02 -8.96 15.07
CA PRO A 52 6.08 -9.43 14.06
C PRO A 52 4.65 -9.06 14.47
N TYR A 53 3.84 -8.65 13.50
CA TYR A 53 2.40 -8.48 13.65
C TYR A 53 1.75 -9.88 13.86
N THR A 54 1.98 -10.51 15.00
CA THR A 54 1.38 -11.79 15.37
C THR A 54 0.51 -11.60 16.61
N TYR A 55 -0.76 -11.23 16.35
CA TYR A 55 -1.92 -11.22 17.26
C TYR A 55 -1.93 -10.23 18.46
N GLY A 56 -3.10 -9.77 18.92
CA GLY A 56 -4.45 -10.26 18.65
C GLY A 56 -5.47 -9.16 18.37
N ASP A 57 -6.53 -9.57 17.67
CA ASP A 57 -7.79 -8.87 17.59
C ASP A 57 -8.23 -8.39 18.98
N PRO A 58 -9.06 -7.33 19.05
CA PRO A 58 -9.72 -7.04 20.31
C PRO A 58 -10.43 -8.32 20.79
N PRO A 59 -10.58 -8.53 22.12
CA PRO A 59 -11.37 -9.67 22.62
C PRO A 59 -12.70 -9.77 21.86
N ASP A 60 -13.16 -10.98 21.51
CA ASP A 60 -14.29 -11.18 20.61
C ASP A 60 -15.52 -10.32 20.95
N ALA A 61 -15.80 -10.12 22.24
CA ALA A 61 -16.87 -9.23 22.71
C ALA A 61 -16.68 -7.78 22.23
N LEU A 62 -15.47 -7.22 22.41
CA LEU A 62 -15.11 -5.89 21.94
C LEU A 62 -15.04 -5.84 20.41
N HIS A 63 -14.53 -6.88 19.75
CA HIS A 63 -14.55 -6.97 18.29
C HIS A 63 -15.99 -6.86 17.75
N ASN A 64 -16.91 -7.65 18.29
CA ASN A 64 -18.31 -7.65 17.88
C ASN A 64 -19.00 -6.32 18.17
N GLU A 65 -18.73 -5.70 19.33
CA GLU A 65 -19.25 -4.38 19.67
C GLU A 65 -18.79 -3.31 18.66
N LEU A 66 -17.49 -3.26 18.35
CA LEU A 66 -16.92 -2.24 17.46
C LEU A 66 -17.30 -2.46 15.99
N THR A 67 -17.55 -3.70 15.57
CA THR A 67 -17.93 -4.02 14.18
C THR A 67 -19.44 -4.05 13.96
N ALA A 68 -20.27 -4.13 15.00
CA ALA A 68 -21.73 -4.14 14.86
C ALA A 68 -22.29 -2.95 14.03
N PRO A 69 -21.81 -1.70 14.18
CA PRO A 69 -22.26 -0.58 13.34
C PRO A 69 -21.93 -0.74 11.85
N PHE A 70 -20.96 -1.58 11.47
CA PHE A 70 -20.64 -1.84 10.06
C PHE A 70 -21.58 -2.89 9.47
N ARG A 71 -21.91 -3.92 10.24
CA ARG A 71 -22.77 -5.03 9.80
C ARG A 71 -24.20 -4.60 9.44
N GLN A 72 -24.66 -3.43 9.91
CA GLN A 72 -25.96 -2.88 9.51
C GLN A 72 -26.07 -2.56 8.01
N TYR A 73 -24.93 -2.39 7.32
CA TYR A 73 -24.89 -2.08 5.88
C TYR A 73 -24.75 -3.36 5.03
N ALA A 74 -23.92 -4.29 5.47
CA ALA A 74 -23.83 -5.62 4.89
C ALA A 74 -23.16 -6.61 5.86
N ASP A 75 -23.69 -7.83 5.92
CA ASP A 75 -23.11 -8.93 6.72
C ASP A 75 -21.74 -9.38 6.21
N THR A 76 -21.42 -9.03 4.95
CA THR A 76 -20.16 -9.41 4.30
C THR A 76 -19.01 -8.45 4.63
N ILE A 77 -19.28 -7.32 5.30
CA ILE A 77 -18.21 -6.41 5.73
C ILE A 77 -17.37 -7.06 6.83
N ARG A 78 -16.07 -7.15 6.56
CA ARG A 78 -15.06 -7.50 7.57
C ARG A 78 -14.22 -6.28 7.91
N CYS A 79 -13.82 -6.17 9.17
CA CYS A 79 -12.96 -5.11 9.65
C CYS A 79 -11.67 -5.70 10.24
N ASP A 80 -10.52 -5.11 9.90
CA ASP A 80 -9.28 -5.34 10.65
C ASP A 80 -8.90 -4.08 11.44
N PHE A 81 -8.15 -4.28 12.52
CA PHE A 81 -7.82 -3.23 13.48
C PHE A 81 -6.36 -2.82 13.38
N ASP A 82 -6.12 -1.51 13.38
CA ASP A 82 -4.81 -0.94 13.65
C ASP A 82 -4.86 0.19 14.69
N ARG A 83 -3.80 0.28 15.50
CA ARG A 83 -3.65 1.28 16.58
C ARG A 83 -4.89 1.44 17.48
N GLY A 84 -5.63 0.34 17.68
CA GLY A 84 -6.81 0.29 18.55
C GLY A 84 -8.16 0.61 17.90
N PHE A 85 -8.20 0.84 16.58
CA PHE A 85 -9.39 1.23 15.84
C PHE A 85 -9.52 0.39 14.56
N ILE A 86 -10.72 0.39 13.99
CA ILE A 86 -10.92 -0.16 12.63
C ILE A 86 -10.19 0.76 11.66
N ASP A 87 -9.22 0.21 10.94
CA ASP A 87 -8.39 0.92 9.96
C ASP A 87 -8.56 0.35 8.55
N THR A 88 -8.85 -0.95 8.47
CA THR A 88 -9.13 -1.65 7.21
C THR A 88 -10.56 -2.15 7.19
N ILE A 89 -11.25 -1.93 6.07
CA ILE A 89 -12.49 -2.64 5.76
C ILE A 89 -12.32 -3.50 4.50
N TYR A 90 -12.90 -4.68 4.54
CA TYR A 90 -13.14 -5.52 3.38
C TYR A 90 -14.60 -5.35 3.04
N VAL A 91 -14.89 -4.87 1.83
CA VAL A 91 -16.24 -4.46 1.45
C VAL A 91 -16.48 -4.74 -0.03
N GLU A 92 -17.72 -5.07 -0.38
CA GLU A 92 -18.12 -5.15 -1.78
C GLU A 92 -18.14 -3.75 -2.41
N PRO A 93 -17.70 -3.58 -3.68
CA PRO A 93 -17.70 -2.29 -4.36
C PRO A 93 -19.04 -1.54 -4.27
N GLN A 94 -20.16 -2.25 -4.49
CA GLN A 94 -21.49 -1.65 -4.45
C GLN A 94 -21.82 -1.08 -3.07
N VAL A 95 -21.57 -1.85 -2.01
CA VAL A 95 -21.81 -1.43 -0.62
C VAL A 95 -20.99 -0.17 -0.30
N PHE A 96 -19.75 -0.09 -0.78
CA PHE A 96 -18.92 1.09 -0.56
C PHE A 96 -19.36 2.29 -1.41
N ILE A 97 -19.83 2.10 -2.64
CA ILE A 97 -20.40 3.19 -3.45
C ILE A 97 -21.62 3.79 -2.73
N GLU A 98 -22.49 2.95 -2.18
CA GLU A 98 -23.75 3.37 -1.54
C GLU A 98 -23.55 3.95 -0.13
N HIS A 99 -22.59 3.41 0.63
CA HIS A 99 -22.45 3.70 2.06
C HIS A 99 -21.07 4.23 2.48
N GLY A 100 -20.13 4.43 1.54
CA GLY A 100 -18.75 4.77 1.80
C GLY A 100 -18.57 5.92 2.79
N GLU A 101 -19.21 7.07 2.56
CA GLU A 101 -19.14 8.23 3.46
C GLU A 101 -19.56 7.89 4.89
N THR A 102 -20.62 7.09 5.03
CA THR A 102 -21.12 6.68 6.34
C THR A 102 -20.15 5.71 7.00
N LEU A 103 -19.64 4.70 6.28
CA LEU A 103 -18.63 3.77 6.78
C LEU A 103 -17.37 4.50 7.25
N MET A 104 -16.88 5.46 6.45
CA MET A 104 -15.70 6.27 6.79
C MET A 104 -15.95 7.20 7.99
N SER A 105 -17.21 7.56 8.30
CA SER A 105 -17.53 8.35 9.49
C SER A 105 -17.49 7.55 10.80
N LEU A 106 -17.60 6.22 10.71
CA LEU A 106 -17.65 5.33 11.88
C LEU A 106 -16.26 5.00 12.44
N ALA A 107 -15.21 5.10 11.63
CA ALA A 107 -13.85 4.74 12.02
C ALA A 107 -12.80 5.47 11.18
N PRO A 108 -11.55 5.61 11.68
CA PRO A 108 -10.44 6.22 10.95
C PRO A 108 -9.87 5.26 9.89
N ILE A 109 -10.72 4.80 8.98
CA ILE A 109 -10.37 3.84 7.92
C ILE A 109 -9.40 4.50 6.95
N THR A 110 -8.25 3.86 6.73
CA THR A 110 -7.26 4.29 5.75
C THR A 110 -7.01 3.25 4.67
N MET A 111 -7.46 2.01 4.87
CA MET A 111 -7.34 0.93 3.91
C MET A 111 -8.72 0.38 3.52
N VAL A 112 -8.96 0.29 2.22
CA VAL A 112 -10.15 -0.36 1.67
C VAL A 112 -9.71 -1.52 0.79
N VAL A 113 -10.17 -2.70 1.15
CA VAL A 113 -10.01 -3.92 0.36
C VAL A 113 -11.34 -4.22 -0.29
N PHE A 114 -11.45 -3.90 -1.56
CA PHE A 114 -12.63 -4.30 -2.31
C PHE A 114 -12.54 -5.78 -2.65
N PHE A 115 -13.55 -6.54 -2.30
CA PHE A 115 -13.65 -7.94 -2.69
C PHE A 115 -14.95 -8.16 -3.47
N VAL A 116 -14.89 -9.07 -4.44
CA VAL A 116 -16.08 -9.50 -5.16
C VAL A 116 -16.13 -11.02 -5.03
N GLY A 117 -16.96 -11.52 -4.10
CA GLY A 117 -17.35 -12.93 -3.98
C GLY A 117 -16.26 -14.01 -4.16
N ALA A 118 -16.71 -15.24 -4.42
CA ALA A 118 -15.84 -16.34 -4.84
C ALA A 118 -15.64 -16.25 -6.38
N PRO A 119 -14.43 -16.51 -6.91
CA PRO A 119 -14.11 -16.29 -8.34
C PRO A 119 -14.96 -17.11 -9.30
N GLU A 120 -15.41 -18.29 -8.85
CA GLU A 120 -16.07 -19.28 -9.70
C GLU A 120 -17.41 -18.81 -10.27
N SER A 121 -17.94 -17.68 -9.78
CA SER A 121 -19.23 -17.13 -10.20
C SER A 121 -19.19 -15.68 -10.64
N LEU A 122 -18.00 -15.07 -10.81
CA LEU A 122 -17.91 -13.67 -11.20
C LEU A 122 -18.04 -13.53 -12.72
N PRO A 123 -19.01 -12.73 -13.21
CA PRO A 123 -19.04 -12.35 -14.61
C PRO A 123 -17.74 -11.63 -14.98
N GLU A 124 -17.16 -11.98 -16.14
CA GLU A 124 -16.12 -11.16 -16.75
C GLU A 124 -16.61 -9.71 -16.86
N GLY A 125 -15.78 -8.77 -16.45
CA GLY A 125 -16.08 -7.34 -16.56
C GLY A 125 -16.87 -6.73 -15.41
N LEU A 126 -17.21 -7.46 -14.34
CA LEU A 126 -17.95 -6.88 -13.21
C LEU A 126 -17.30 -5.61 -12.63
N TRP A 127 -15.96 -5.55 -12.59
CA TRP A 127 -15.26 -4.34 -12.16
C TRP A 127 -15.45 -3.15 -13.10
N ARG A 128 -15.57 -3.40 -14.41
CA ARG A 128 -15.84 -2.33 -15.39
C ARG A 128 -17.18 -1.65 -15.11
N ASP A 129 -18.13 -2.35 -14.52
CA ASP A 129 -19.43 -1.78 -14.14
C ASP A 129 -19.32 -0.90 -12.88
N TYR A 130 -18.48 -1.29 -11.91
CA TYR A 130 -18.32 -0.53 -10.66
C TYR A 130 -17.34 0.65 -10.76
N LEU A 131 -16.30 0.55 -11.58
CA LEU A 131 -15.23 1.54 -11.64
C LEU A 131 -15.70 2.96 -11.96
N PRO A 132 -16.63 3.20 -12.91
CA PRO A 132 -17.16 4.54 -13.13
C PRO A 132 -17.79 5.16 -11.88
N ALA A 133 -18.52 4.37 -11.09
CA ALA A 133 -19.14 4.86 -9.86
C ALA A 133 -18.11 4.99 -8.71
N LEU A 134 -17.22 4.01 -8.56
CA LEU A 134 -16.15 4.04 -7.56
C LEU A 134 -15.24 5.26 -7.73
N THR A 135 -14.82 5.57 -8.96
CA THR A 135 -13.92 6.70 -9.23
C THR A 135 -14.55 8.06 -8.89
N GLN A 136 -15.88 8.13 -8.82
CA GLN A 136 -16.64 9.30 -8.42
C GLN A 136 -17.04 9.28 -6.94
N CYS A 137 -16.63 8.27 -6.16
CA CYS A 137 -17.00 8.14 -4.75
C CYS A 137 -16.13 9.05 -3.86
N PRO A 138 -16.72 10.07 -3.18
CA PRO A 138 -15.95 10.99 -2.34
C PRO A 138 -15.24 10.31 -1.16
N ALA A 139 -15.76 9.17 -0.70
CA ALA A 139 -15.20 8.43 0.42
C ALA A 139 -13.75 7.95 0.16
N LEU A 140 -13.37 7.81 -1.12
CA LEU A 140 -12.00 7.50 -1.52
C LEU A 140 -10.99 8.59 -1.13
N ALA A 141 -11.44 9.84 -0.88
CA ALA A 141 -10.59 10.96 -0.46
C ALA A 141 -9.81 10.68 0.82
N ARG A 142 -10.24 9.73 1.64
CA ARG A 142 -9.59 9.37 2.91
C ARG A 142 -8.79 8.08 2.82
N VAL A 143 -8.86 7.37 1.69
CA VAL A 143 -8.20 6.09 1.49
C VAL A 143 -6.74 6.34 1.12
N ARG A 144 -5.84 5.67 1.85
CA ARG A 144 -4.40 5.67 1.63
C ARG A 144 -3.91 4.37 1.02
N GLN A 145 -4.63 3.27 1.26
CA GLN A 145 -4.33 1.97 0.70
C GLN A 145 -5.57 1.38 0.05
N LEU A 146 -5.46 1.03 -1.23
CA LEU A 146 -6.56 0.45 -2.00
C LEU A 146 -6.14 -0.91 -2.53
N GLU A 147 -6.92 -1.94 -2.20
CA GLU A 147 -6.67 -3.30 -2.66
C GLU A 147 -7.89 -3.83 -3.41
N PHE A 148 -7.65 -4.45 -4.56
CA PHE A 148 -8.66 -5.14 -5.35
C PHE A 148 -8.43 -6.65 -5.24
N ARG A 149 -9.38 -7.34 -4.61
CA ARG A 149 -9.36 -8.79 -4.37
C ARG A 149 -10.43 -9.51 -5.16
N GLY A 150 -10.02 -10.59 -5.84
CA GLY A 150 -10.94 -11.35 -6.68
C GLY A 150 -11.35 -10.62 -7.95
N ALA A 151 -10.63 -9.55 -8.30
CA ALA A 151 -10.74 -8.95 -9.60
C ALA A 151 -9.99 -9.81 -10.62
N PRO A 152 -10.64 -10.27 -11.73
CA PRO A 152 -9.87 -10.46 -12.95
C PRO A 152 -9.10 -9.15 -13.23
N SER A 153 -7.86 -9.28 -13.71
CA SER A 153 -6.87 -8.20 -13.82
C SER A 153 -7.48 -6.82 -14.10
N LEU A 154 -7.11 -5.82 -13.29
CA LEU A 154 -7.39 -4.43 -13.62
C LEU A 154 -6.64 -4.09 -14.92
N ASP A 155 -7.35 -4.08 -16.04
CA ASP A 155 -6.75 -3.74 -17.32
C ASP A 155 -6.33 -2.26 -17.39
N PHE A 156 -5.66 -1.89 -18.49
CA PHE A 156 -5.23 -0.51 -18.73
C PHE A 156 -6.40 0.50 -18.67
N VAL A 157 -7.58 0.13 -19.18
CA VAL A 157 -8.75 1.02 -19.20
C VAL A 157 -9.25 1.28 -17.78
N ALA A 158 -9.34 0.23 -16.97
CA ALA A 158 -9.69 0.32 -15.55
C ALA A 158 -8.71 1.20 -14.77
N MET A 159 -7.41 1.02 -14.99
CA MET A 159 -6.39 1.85 -14.36
C MET A 159 -6.45 3.30 -14.82
N GLN A 160 -6.73 3.55 -16.10
CA GLN A 160 -6.92 4.91 -16.62
C GLN A 160 -8.13 5.60 -15.99
N GLN A 161 -9.23 4.87 -15.75
CA GLN A 161 -10.38 5.39 -15.01
C GLN A 161 -10.02 5.73 -13.55
N LEU A 162 -9.29 4.84 -12.87
CA LEU A 162 -8.81 5.10 -11.50
C LEU A 162 -7.92 6.34 -11.43
N ALA A 163 -7.00 6.52 -12.38
CA ALA A 163 -6.14 7.70 -12.47
C ALA A 163 -6.91 9.02 -12.59
N GLN A 164 -8.13 8.98 -13.14
CA GLN A 164 -9.00 10.14 -13.32
C GLN A 164 -9.85 10.45 -12.08
N SER A 165 -9.83 9.62 -11.04
CA SER A 165 -10.60 9.88 -9.83
C SER A 165 -10.09 11.15 -9.13
N PRO A 166 -10.97 12.14 -8.87
CA PRO A 166 -10.58 13.34 -8.12
C PRO A 166 -10.38 13.06 -6.62
N TYR A 167 -10.75 11.86 -6.17
CA TYR A 167 -10.76 11.49 -4.75
C TYR A 167 -9.60 10.57 -4.36
N LEU A 168 -8.75 10.14 -5.29
CA LEU A 168 -7.58 9.29 -4.94
C LEU A 168 -6.32 10.11 -4.60
N GLY A 169 -6.45 11.41 -4.33
CA GLY A 169 -5.30 12.28 -4.06
C GLY A 169 -4.45 11.90 -2.82
N ASN A 170 -5.00 11.09 -1.91
CA ASN A 170 -4.33 10.62 -0.70
C ASN A 170 -3.85 9.15 -0.81
N LEU A 171 -4.00 8.51 -1.96
CA LEU A 171 -3.57 7.14 -2.20
C LEU A 171 -2.04 7.04 -2.18
N ILE A 172 -1.52 6.08 -1.40
CA ILE A 172 -0.09 5.82 -1.20
C ILE A 172 0.28 4.40 -1.59
N THR A 173 -0.62 3.44 -1.37
CA THR A 173 -0.42 2.05 -1.72
C THR A 173 -1.58 1.58 -2.58
N MET A 174 -1.27 0.93 -3.70
CA MET A 174 -2.25 0.23 -4.49
C MET A 174 -1.80 -1.21 -4.69
N ALA A 175 -2.71 -2.14 -4.39
CA ALA A 175 -2.46 -3.56 -4.53
C ALA A 175 -3.55 -4.20 -5.38
N HIS A 176 -3.14 -5.16 -6.19
CA HIS A 176 -4.04 -6.03 -6.93
C HIS A 176 -3.69 -7.46 -6.55
N GLY A 177 -4.52 -8.08 -5.70
CA GLY A 177 -4.28 -9.43 -5.19
C GLY A 177 -5.13 -10.44 -5.94
N ALA A 178 -4.53 -11.47 -6.55
CA ALA A 178 -5.32 -12.67 -6.82
C ALA A 178 -5.69 -13.31 -5.49
N ASN A 179 -6.94 -13.74 -5.43
CA ASN A 179 -7.63 -14.03 -4.18
C ASN A 179 -7.17 -15.33 -3.49
N PHE A 180 -6.13 -16.02 -3.99
CA PHE A 180 -5.86 -17.41 -3.58
C PHE A 180 -4.37 -17.79 -3.54
N PRO A 181 -3.90 -18.44 -2.45
CA PRO A 181 -2.54 -18.98 -2.35
C PRO A 181 -2.17 -20.00 -3.45
N TRP A 182 -3.16 -20.54 -4.16
CA TRP A 182 -2.99 -21.60 -5.16
C TRP A 182 -3.12 -21.12 -6.62
N VAL A 183 -3.61 -19.90 -6.84
CA VAL A 183 -3.64 -19.29 -8.18
C VAL A 183 -2.43 -18.37 -8.26
N SER A 184 -1.27 -18.96 -8.55
CA SER A 184 0.03 -18.30 -8.57
C SER A 184 0.21 -17.26 -9.68
N SER A 185 -0.84 -16.95 -10.45
CA SER A 185 -0.80 -16.02 -11.57
C SER A 185 -1.61 -14.77 -11.24
N CYS A 186 -1.07 -13.90 -10.39
CA CYS A 186 -1.43 -12.47 -10.39
C CYS A 186 -0.45 -11.74 -11.31
N MET A 187 -0.21 -12.29 -12.49
CA MET A 187 0.33 -11.44 -13.53
C MET A 187 -0.82 -10.50 -13.88
N TRP A 188 -0.51 -9.21 -14.00
CA TRP A 188 -1.24 -8.41 -14.97
C TRP A 188 -0.96 -9.15 -16.27
N GLU A 189 -1.82 -10.09 -16.65
CA GLU A 189 -1.77 -10.73 -17.95
C GLU A 189 -2.15 -9.62 -18.93
N MET A 190 -1.18 -8.75 -19.16
CA MET A 190 -1.19 -7.83 -20.26
C MET A 190 -0.82 -8.73 -21.42
N ASP A 191 -1.84 -9.10 -22.20
CA ASP A 191 -1.70 -9.99 -23.36
C ASP A 191 -0.68 -9.46 -24.39
N ASN A 192 -0.18 -8.22 -24.21
CA ASN A 192 0.86 -7.63 -25.02
C ASN A 192 1.75 -6.66 -24.21
N GLU A 193 3.02 -6.57 -24.61
CA GLU A 193 4.05 -5.65 -24.12
C GLU A 193 3.63 -4.16 -24.24
N VAL A 194 2.74 -3.84 -25.18
CA VAL A 194 2.28 -2.48 -25.44
C VAL A 194 1.40 -1.95 -24.31
N ASP A 195 0.54 -2.78 -23.72
CA ASP A 195 -0.33 -2.40 -22.62
C ASP A 195 0.46 -2.25 -21.32
N GLU A 196 1.57 -2.97 -21.17
CA GLU A 196 2.50 -2.79 -20.07
C GLU A 196 3.20 -1.43 -20.14
N ILE A 197 3.74 -1.06 -21.31
CA ILE A 197 4.34 0.26 -21.53
C ILE A 197 3.34 1.37 -21.23
N LYS A 198 2.12 1.27 -21.77
CA LYS A 198 1.06 2.25 -21.50
C LYS A 198 0.69 2.33 -20.03
N MET A 199 0.65 1.19 -19.32
CA MET A 199 0.41 1.17 -17.88
C MET A 199 1.47 1.99 -17.16
N TRP A 200 2.76 1.74 -17.46
CA TRP A 200 3.85 2.48 -16.85
C TRP A 200 3.78 3.98 -17.17
N GLU A 201 3.51 4.35 -18.42
CA GLU A 201 3.27 5.75 -18.80
C GLU A 201 2.13 6.36 -17.97
N LEU A 202 1.01 5.66 -17.82
CA LEU A 202 -0.11 6.10 -16.99
C LEU A 202 0.30 6.29 -15.51
N LEU A 203 1.04 5.35 -14.94
CA LEU A 203 1.52 5.45 -13.56
C LEU A 203 2.43 6.67 -13.36
N LEU A 204 3.30 6.93 -14.35
CA LEU A 204 4.25 8.04 -14.34
C LEU A 204 3.64 9.38 -14.70
N GLU A 205 2.55 9.45 -15.46
CA GLU A 205 1.92 10.70 -15.88
C GLU A 205 0.77 11.12 -14.97
N SER A 206 0.09 10.16 -14.35
CA SER A 206 -1.04 10.42 -13.47
C SER A 206 -0.61 11.10 -12.17
N PRO A 207 -1.17 12.29 -11.85
CA PRO A 207 -0.92 12.95 -10.56
C PRO A 207 -1.31 12.11 -9.34
N VAL A 208 -2.29 11.21 -9.50
CA VAL A 208 -2.72 10.26 -8.46
C VAL A 208 -1.64 9.21 -8.23
N PHE A 209 -1.19 8.57 -9.32
CA PHE A 209 -0.30 7.42 -9.22
C PHE A 209 1.17 7.77 -8.97
N ARG A 210 1.62 8.98 -9.31
CA ARG A 210 2.92 9.52 -8.88
C ARG A 210 3.11 9.53 -7.37
N ARG A 211 2.03 9.55 -6.59
CA ARG A 211 2.06 9.54 -5.12
C ARG A 211 2.07 8.13 -4.54
N VAL A 212 1.74 7.12 -5.35
CA VAL A 212 1.71 5.73 -4.91
C VAL A 212 3.15 5.24 -4.80
N THR A 213 3.59 5.04 -3.57
CA THR A 213 4.96 4.61 -3.23
C THR A 213 5.10 3.10 -3.20
N GLU A 214 3.98 2.37 -3.11
CA GLU A 214 3.99 0.92 -3.13
C GLU A 214 2.96 0.39 -4.13
N TRP A 215 3.48 -0.32 -5.13
CA TRP A 215 2.71 -1.08 -6.08
C TRP A 215 2.89 -2.56 -5.74
N GLY A 216 1.80 -3.22 -5.36
CA GLY A 216 1.79 -4.66 -5.10
C GLY A 216 1.87 -5.46 -6.41
N LEU A 217 2.92 -5.28 -7.21
CA LEU A 217 3.18 -6.08 -8.42
C LEU A 217 3.96 -7.33 -8.01
N ARG A 218 3.48 -8.51 -8.41
CA ARG A 218 4.18 -9.78 -8.19
C ARG A 218 4.98 -10.13 -9.44
N ASP A 219 6.29 -10.28 -9.30
CA ASP A 219 7.24 -10.85 -10.28
C ASP A 219 7.14 -10.37 -11.75
N SER A 220 6.53 -9.21 -12.03
CA SER A 220 6.72 -8.55 -13.33
C SER A 220 8.10 -7.87 -13.29
N GLU A 221 9.06 -8.43 -14.03
CA GLU A 221 10.31 -7.76 -14.33
C GLU A 221 9.97 -6.35 -14.83
N TYR A 222 10.29 -5.32 -14.05
CA TYR A 222 10.15 -3.93 -14.49
C TYR A 222 10.79 -3.83 -15.90
N PRO A 223 10.04 -3.41 -16.95
CA PRO A 223 10.57 -3.41 -18.30
C PRO A 223 11.92 -2.69 -18.31
N ARG A 224 12.98 -3.37 -18.74
CA ARG A 224 14.36 -2.84 -18.66
C ARG A 224 14.50 -1.51 -19.39
N SER A 225 13.63 -1.24 -20.37
CA SER A 225 13.50 0.03 -21.09
C SER A 225 13.09 1.21 -20.21
N PHE A 226 12.34 0.98 -19.13
CA PHE A 226 11.88 2.01 -18.20
C PHE A 226 12.81 2.21 -17.01
N ALA A 227 13.71 1.28 -16.71
CA ALA A 227 14.67 1.42 -15.59
C ALA A 227 15.58 2.65 -15.78
N ALA A 228 15.74 3.13 -17.02
CA ALA A 228 16.47 4.34 -17.36
C ALA A 228 15.68 5.65 -17.14
N GLN A 229 14.34 5.58 -17.02
CA GLN A 229 13.43 6.74 -16.94
C GLN A 229 12.71 6.89 -15.59
N ALA A 230 12.91 5.94 -14.67
CA ALA A 230 12.17 5.86 -13.41
C ALA A 230 12.90 6.57 -12.27
N ASP A 231 12.13 7.32 -11.47
CA ASP A 231 12.60 8.19 -10.39
C ASP A 231 13.11 7.48 -9.10
N ARG A 232 13.62 6.23 -9.16
CA ARG A 232 14.01 5.32 -8.03
C ARG A 232 13.15 4.08 -7.90
N LEU A 233 13.65 3.00 -8.52
CA LEU A 233 13.24 1.64 -8.23
C LEU A 233 14.10 1.06 -7.09
N VAL A 234 13.49 0.71 -5.95
CA VAL A 234 14.18 -0.07 -4.91
C VAL A 234 13.55 -1.44 -4.81
N THR A 235 14.22 -2.44 -5.39
CA THR A 235 13.92 -3.85 -5.11
C THR A 235 14.59 -4.23 -3.80
N ARG A 236 13.82 -4.36 -2.69
CA ARG A 236 14.37 -4.88 -1.44
C ARG A 236 14.18 -6.40 -1.34
N ARG A 237 15.26 -7.11 -1.06
CA ARG A 237 15.28 -8.54 -0.71
C ARG A 237 15.00 -8.73 0.79
N GLN A 238 14.09 -9.65 1.09
CA GLN A 238 13.70 -10.22 2.40
C GLN A 238 13.46 -9.24 3.57
N LEU A 239 12.18 -8.91 3.82
CA LEU A 239 11.72 -8.72 5.20
C LEU A 239 11.62 -10.10 5.85
N GLY A 240 12.28 -10.26 7.00
CA GLY A 240 12.54 -11.54 7.65
C GLY A 240 11.33 -12.47 7.81
N ASP A 241 11.68 -13.76 7.88
CA ASP A 241 10.88 -14.97 8.14
C ASP A 241 9.61 -14.73 8.98
N ARG A 242 8.47 -14.42 8.34
CA ARG A 242 7.16 -14.39 9.00
C ARG A 242 6.68 -15.82 9.22
N ARG A 243 7.07 -16.42 10.34
CA ARG A 243 6.58 -17.74 10.76
C ARG A 243 5.14 -17.63 11.29
N TRP A 244 4.16 -18.05 10.46
CA TRP A 244 3.15 -19.09 10.75
C TRP A 244 1.76 -18.89 10.09
N ARG A 245 1.23 -20.02 9.58
CA ARG A 245 -0.18 -20.46 9.39
C ARG A 245 -1.05 -19.91 8.25
N GLN A 246 -0.47 -19.41 7.16
CA GLN A 246 -1.06 -19.59 5.83
C GLN A 246 0.05 -20.07 4.86
N PRO A 247 -0.19 -21.07 4.00
CA PRO A 247 0.82 -21.54 3.06
C PRO A 247 0.89 -20.52 1.91
N TYR A 248 1.54 -19.38 2.13
CA TYR A 248 2.03 -18.57 1.02
C TYR A 248 3.48 -18.95 0.78
N GLY A 249 3.69 -19.68 -0.31
CA GLY A 249 5.01 -20.01 -0.81
C GLY A 249 5.78 -18.76 -1.23
N THR A 250 7.06 -18.77 -0.84
CA THR A 250 8.24 -18.22 -1.54
C THR A 250 8.42 -16.70 -1.66
N SER A 251 9.49 -16.22 -1.01
CA SER A 251 10.46 -15.24 -1.52
C SER A 251 9.97 -13.94 -2.18
N GLY A 252 8.88 -13.33 -1.70
CA GLY A 252 8.34 -12.09 -2.26
C GLY A 252 9.36 -10.94 -2.29
N LEU A 253 9.96 -10.71 -3.46
CA LEU A 253 10.57 -9.44 -3.80
C LEU A 253 9.42 -8.42 -3.91
N ARG A 254 9.51 -7.35 -3.15
CA ARG A 254 8.60 -6.21 -3.30
C ARG A 254 9.39 -5.09 -3.96
N THR A 255 8.83 -4.57 -5.03
CA THR A 255 9.33 -3.38 -5.72
C THR A 255 8.65 -2.19 -5.08
N TYR A 256 9.44 -1.33 -4.43
CA TYR A 256 8.93 -0.08 -3.86
C TYR A 256 9.40 1.09 -4.71
N TYR A 257 8.52 2.07 -4.82
CA TYR A 257 8.84 3.40 -5.32
C TYR A 257 9.14 4.28 -4.11
N GLU A 258 10.37 4.76 -3.97
CA GLU A 258 10.71 5.71 -2.91
C GLU A 258 10.57 7.12 -3.48
N PRO A 259 9.58 7.93 -3.04
CA PRO A 259 9.40 9.26 -3.61
C PRO A 259 10.64 10.10 -3.32
N MET A 260 11.10 10.85 -4.32
CA MET A 260 12.19 11.81 -4.17
C MET A 260 11.96 12.76 -2.98
N SER A 261 13.03 13.00 -2.21
CA SER A 261 13.02 14.03 -1.17
C SER A 261 12.69 15.41 -1.76
N GLU A 262 12.23 16.33 -0.93
CA GLU A 262 11.93 17.71 -1.37
C GLU A 262 13.17 18.37 -1.99
N GLU A 263 14.34 18.11 -1.39
CA GLU A 263 15.64 18.55 -1.90
C GLU A 263 15.98 17.92 -3.25
N SER A 264 15.70 16.62 -3.43
CA SER A 264 15.94 15.90 -4.69
C SER A 264 15.05 16.45 -5.80
N ARG A 265 13.77 16.70 -5.52
CA ARG A 265 12.85 17.37 -6.45
C ARG A 265 13.31 18.79 -6.81
N ALA A 266 13.77 19.56 -5.83
CA ALA A 266 14.27 20.92 -6.06
C ALA A 266 15.53 20.92 -6.94
N LEU A 267 16.40 19.91 -6.78
CA LEU A 267 17.58 19.72 -7.63
C LEU A 267 17.19 19.40 -9.08
N GLU A 268 16.24 18.49 -9.30
CA GLU A 268 15.78 18.18 -10.65
C GLU A 268 15.06 19.34 -11.33
N GLN A 269 14.25 20.08 -10.58
CA GLN A 269 13.60 21.29 -11.09
C GLN A 269 14.63 22.34 -11.55
N LYS A 270 15.82 22.35 -10.93
CA LYS A 270 16.89 23.30 -11.23
C LYS A 270 17.82 22.83 -12.34
N TYR A 271 18.10 21.54 -12.45
CA TYR A 271 19.16 21.01 -13.32
C TYR A 271 18.67 20.02 -14.40
N GLY A 272 17.38 19.72 -14.46
CA GLY A 272 16.82 18.64 -15.29
C GLY A 272 16.94 17.28 -14.60
N TYR A 273 16.60 16.21 -15.31
CA TYR A 273 16.65 14.84 -14.77
C TYR A 273 18.06 14.46 -14.27
N ILE A 274 18.15 13.94 -13.04
CA ILE A 274 19.40 13.53 -12.37
C ILE A 274 19.32 12.04 -11.98
N PRO A 275 19.89 11.12 -12.79
CA PRO A 275 19.78 9.67 -12.57
C PRO A 275 20.24 9.18 -11.18
N ALA A 276 21.16 9.89 -10.53
CA ALA A 276 21.68 9.52 -9.21
C ALA A 276 20.68 9.73 -8.05
N LEU A 277 19.63 10.53 -8.26
CA LEU A 277 18.54 10.70 -7.29
C LEU A 277 17.52 9.54 -7.35
N HIS A 278 17.69 8.66 -8.35
CA HIS A 278 16.65 7.80 -8.90
C HIS A 278 17.03 6.31 -8.95
N ALA A 279 17.96 5.86 -8.11
CA ALA A 279 18.29 4.44 -7.94
C ALA A 279 19.12 4.23 -6.66
N GLY A 280 19.40 2.97 -6.29
CA GLY A 280 20.27 2.55 -5.17
C GLY A 280 21.74 3.02 -5.21
N ASN A 281 22.03 4.22 -5.72
CA ASN A 281 23.35 4.86 -5.82
C ASN A 281 23.58 5.91 -4.71
N TRP A 282 23.06 5.67 -3.51
CA TRP A 282 22.93 6.70 -2.47
C TRP A 282 24.24 7.19 -1.84
N ASN A 283 25.41 6.64 -2.17
CA ASN A 283 26.63 6.89 -1.38
C ASN A 283 27.61 7.92 -1.95
N ALA A 284 27.55 8.34 -3.22
CA ALA A 284 28.56 9.26 -3.78
C ALA A 284 28.00 10.65 -4.12
N THR A 285 26.95 10.72 -4.94
CA THR A 285 26.57 11.98 -5.63
C THR A 285 25.89 13.02 -4.74
N VAL A 286 25.12 12.61 -3.73
CA VAL A 286 24.44 13.56 -2.80
C VAL A 286 25.45 14.26 -1.90
N LEU A 287 26.53 13.60 -1.50
CA LEU A 287 27.56 14.19 -0.64
C LEU A 287 28.40 15.24 -1.38
N GLU A 288 28.66 15.05 -2.67
CA GLU A 288 29.38 16.03 -3.51
C GLU A 288 28.56 17.31 -3.73
N VAL A 289 27.25 17.16 -3.99
CA VAL A 289 26.33 18.30 -4.16
C VAL A 289 26.18 19.10 -2.85
N LEU A 290 26.03 18.41 -1.71
CA LEU A 290 25.95 19.08 -0.40
C LEU A 290 27.26 19.80 0.00
N ARG A 291 28.40 19.42 -0.60
CA ARG A 291 29.70 20.09 -0.43
C ARG A 291 29.92 21.26 -1.39
N GLY A 292 28.97 21.54 -2.28
CA GLY A 292 29.09 22.60 -3.28
C GLY A 292 29.99 22.24 -4.46
N GLU A 293 30.32 20.96 -4.62
CA GLU A 293 31.09 20.46 -5.74
C GLU A 293 30.16 20.23 -6.95
N LYS A 294 30.70 20.40 -8.16
CA LYS A 294 29.94 20.12 -9.38
C LYS A 294 29.89 18.59 -9.53
N PRO A 295 28.71 17.95 -9.43
CA PRO A 295 28.62 16.50 -9.49
C PRO A 295 29.12 15.97 -10.83
N ASP A 296 29.88 14.88 -10.79
CA ASP A 296 30.28 14.11 -11.98
C ASP A 296 29.28 12.96 -12.21
N PHE A 297 28.44 13.11 -13.22
CA PHE A 297 27.38 12.16 -13.53
C PHE A 297 27.85 10.91 -14.31
N SER A 298 29.14 10.83 -14.67
CA SER A 298 29.68 9.71 -15.47
C SER A 298 29.88 8.42 -14.67
N ALA A 299 30.05 8.50 -13.35
CA ALA A 299 30.35 7.36 -12.48
C ALA A 299 29.17 6.39 -12.24
N GLY A 300 27.92 6.85 -12.44
CA GLY A 300 26.72 6.04 -12.17
C GLY A 300 26.49 4.88 -13.15
N ALA A 301 27.03 4.97 -14.36
CA ALA A 301 26.89 3.93 -15.38
C ALA A 301 27.80 2.71 -15.10
N GLU A 302 29.05 2.94 -14.66
CA GLU A 302 30.04 1.87 -14.43
C GLU A 302 29.77 1.05 -13.16
N ALA A 303 29.17 1.66 -12.13
CA ALA A 303 28.83 0.96 -10.88
C ALA A 303 27.75 -0.12 -11.05
N THR A 304 26.88 0.04 -12.06
CA THR A 304 25.79 -0.91 -12.33
C THR A 304 26.33 -2.18 -12.97
N GLU A 305 27.31 -2.11 -13.89
CA GLU A 305 27.91 -3.30 -14.50
C GLU A 305 28.74 -4.13 -13.50
N ALA A 306 29.44 -3.50 -12.57
CA ALA A 306 30.27 -4.20 -11.58
C ALA A 306 29.46 -5.00 -10.54
N MET A 307 28.24 -4.56 -10.23
CA MET A 307 27.39 -5.18 -9.20
C MET A 307 26.69 -6.47 -9.69
N TYR A 308 26.54 -6.64 -11.01
CA TYR A 308 25.94 -7.82 -11.66
C TYR A 308 26.96 -8.79 -12.27
N ALA A 309 28.26 -8.46 -12.23
CA ALA A 309 29.33 -9.37 -12.66
C ALA A 309 29.71 -10.41 -11.59
N VAL A 310 29.02 -10.44 -10.44
CA VAL A 310 29.21 -11.47 -9.42
C VAL A 310 28.56 -12.77 -9.91
N PRO A 311 29.33 -13.83 -10.20
CA PRO A 311 28.74 -15.12 -10.56
C PRO A 311 27.88 -15.63 -9.40
N PRO A 312 26.78 -16.35 -9.68
CA PRO A 312 26.02 -16.98 -8.61
C PRO A 312 26.93 -17.88 -7.77
N PRO A 313 26.70 -18.00 -6.45
CA PRO A 313 27.47 -18.93 -5.63
C PRO A 313 27.29 -20.34 -6.21
N ASP A 314 28.40 -21.06 -6.37
CA ASP A 314 28.40 -22.47 -6.77
C ASP A 314 27.60 -23.27 -5.73
N ASP A 315 26.35 -23.63 -6.05
CA ASP A 315 25.55 -24.58 -5.31
C ASP A 315 26.05 -26.02 -5.57
N HIS A 316 27.30 -26.30 -5.20
CA HIS A 316 27.75 -27.65 -4.97
C HIS A 316 27.42 -28.03 -3.52
N ILE A 317 26.18 -28.46 -3.30
CA ILE A 317 25.83 -29.27 -2.14
C ILE A 317 26.47 -30.65 -2.38
N ASP A 318 27.59 -30.87 -1.70
CA ASP A 318 28.23 -32.19 -1.60
C ASP A 318 27.31 -33.11 -0.79
N THR A 319 26.46 -33.86 -1.48
CA THR A 319 25.70 -34.97 -0.87
C THR A 319 26.62 -36.17 -0.72
N GLY A 320 27.56 -36.08 0.23
CA GLY A 320 28.34 -37.20 0.73
C GLY A 320 27.47 -38.08 1.64
N TRP A 321 27.47 -39.37 1.33
CA TRP A 321 26.84 -40.47 2.08
C TRP A 321 27.29 -40.57 3.54
#